data_AF-A0A1I5B6S4-F1
#
_entry.id   AF-A0A1I5B6S4-F1
#
_cell.length_a   1.000
_cell.length_b   1.000
_cell.length_c   1.000
_cell.angle_alpha   90.00
_cell.angle_beta   90.00
_cell.angle_gamma   90.00
#
_symmetry.space_group_name_H-M   'P 1'
#
loop_
_entity.id
_entity.type
_entity.pdbx_description
1 polymer ?
#
loop_
_entity_poly.entity_id
_entity_poly.type
_entity_poly.pdbx_seq_one_letter_code
_entity_poly.pdbx_strand_id
1 'polypeptide(L)'
;MRSLKMTLVLLVVVMLASCGVAVPAEKAAYVGEWKADGMSLLITRDGSIVYHRMRKGARTSIDAPLKSFHGDDFDVGIGPMTTTFKVNVPPHESGGEWKMTVDGVELTRSH
;
A
#
# COMPACT_ATOMS: atom_id res chain seq x y z
N MET A 1 27.75 10.60 -29.77
CA MET A 1 27.17 11.63 -28.85
C MET A 1 25.65 11.78 -28.94
N ARG A 2 25.00 11.69 -30.13
CA ARG A 2 23.51 11.78 -30.25
C ARG A 2 22.78 10.55 -29.70
N SER A 3 23.31 9.35 -29.94
CA SER A 3 22.78 8.08 -29.40
C SER A 3 22.84 8.02 -27.87
N LEU A 4 23.96 8.43 -27.27
CA LEU A 4 24.15 8.45 -25.81
C LEU A 4 23.19 9.40 -25.09
N LYS A 5 22.88 10.56 -25.70
CA LYS A 5 21.88 11.50 -25.16
C LYS A 5 20.46 10.93 -25.25
N MET A 6 20.15 10.17 -26.29
CA MET A 6 18.82 9.57 -26.47
C MET A 6 18.57 8.41 -25.51
N THR A 7 19.60 7.59 -25.21
CA THR A 7 19.53 6.53 -24.19
C THR A 7 19.34 7.11 -22.78
N LEU A 8 20.00 8.24 -22.47
CA LEU A 8 19.88 8.90 -21.17
C LEU A 8 18.48 9.49 -20.95
N VAL A 9 17.87 10.09 -21.99
CA VAL A 9 16.50 10.62 -21.92
C VAL A 9 15.49 9.49 -21.73
N LEU A 10 15.65 8.36 -22.41
CA LEU A 10 14.78 7.20 -22.24
C LEU A 10 14.88 6.61 -20.83
N LEU A 11 16.08 6.55 -20.25
CA LEU A 11 16.30 6.08 -18.87
C LEU A 11 15.62 6.98 -17.84
N VAL A 12 15.66 8.31 -18.04
CA VAL A 12 15.03 9.29 -17.15
C VAL A 12 13.50 9.20 -17.22
N VAL A 13 12.91 9.00 -18.41
CA VAL A 13 11.46 8.82 -18.57
C VAL A 13 10.96 7.53 -17.91
N VAL A 14 11.73 6.44 -17.97
CA VAL A 14 11.38 5.19 -17.27
C VAL A 14 11.46 5.35 -15.75
N MET A 15 12.37 6.18 -15.22
CA MET A 15 12.41 6.47 -13.78
C MET A 15 11.24 7.32 -13.28
N LEU A 16 10.58 8.09 -14.15
CA LEU A 16 9.38 8.87 -13.79
C LEU A 16 8.09 8.03 -13.75
N ALA A 17 8.11 6.81 -14.28
CA ALA A 17 6.95 5.93 -14.35
C ALA A 17 6.64 5.18 -13.03
N SER A 18 7.37 5.45 -11.94
CA SER A 18 7.04 4.87 -10.62
C SER A 18 5.93 5.62 -9.87
N CYS A 19 5.14 6.47 -10.56
CA CYS A 19 4.00 7.13 -9.93
C CYS A 19 3.00 6.09 -9.46
N GLY A 20 2.82 6.02 -8.14
CA GLY A 20 1.66 5.36 -7.53
C GLY A 20 0.35 6.00 -7.97
N VAL A 21 -0.74 5.30 -7.71
CA VAL A 21 -2.09 5.85 -7.88
C VAL A 21 -2.61 6.34 -6.53
N ALA A 22 -3.31 7.48 -6.54
CA ALA A 22 -4.02 7.95 -5.36
C ALA A 22 -5.14 6.97 -4.98
N VAL A 23 -5.53 6.96 -3.70
CA VAL A 23 -6.66 6.15 -3.23
C VAL A 23 -7.96 6.70 -3.84
N PRO A 24 -8.73 5.89 -4.57
CA PRO A 24 -10.01 6.31 -5.15
C PRO A 24 -10.98 6.83 -4.08
N ALA A 25 -11.87 7.75 -4.45
CA ALA A 25 -12.77 8.40 -3.49
C ALA A 25 -13.69 7.39 -2.77
N GLU A 26 -14.14 6.37 -3.49
CA GLU A 26 -14.94 5.26 -2.97
C GLU A 26 -14.17 4.34 -2.00
N LYS A 27 -12.83 4.41 -2.00
CA LYS A 27 -11.95 3.69 -1.06
C LYS A 27 -11.39 4.60 0.04
N ALA A 28 -11.94 5.80 0.22
CA ALA A 28 -11.45 6.77 1.21
C ALA A 28 -11.39 6.21 2.65
N ALA A 29 -12.24 5.24 3.00
CA ALA A 29 -12.25 4.60 4.32
C ALA A 29 -10.98 3.80 4.65
N TYR A 30 -10.22 3.39 3.63
CA TYR A 30 -8.93 2.71 3.81
C TYR A 30 -7.83 3.65 4.29
N VAL A 31 -7.96 4.96 4.02
CA VAL A 31 -6.96 5.95 4.39
C VAL A 31 -6.90 6.09 5.91
N GLY A 32 -5.69 5.98 6.45
CA GLY A 32 -5.43 6.03 7.88
C GLY A 32 -4.28 5.10 8.29
N GLU A 33 -3.96 5.14 9.56
CA GLU A 33 -3.02 4.20 10.18
C GLU A 33 -3.80 3.06 10.84
N TRP A 34 -3.48 1.83 10.48
CA TRP A 34 -4.10 0.61 10.97
C TRP A 34 -3.09 -0.20 11.78
N LYS A 35 -3.50 -0.71 12.94
CA LYS A 35 -2.61 -1.40 13.89
C LYS A 35 -3.22 -2.68 14.45
N ALA A 36 -2.35 -3.64 14.70
CA ALA A 36 -2.58 -4.80 15.55
C ALA A 36 -1.26 -5.18 16.24
N ASP A 37 -1.29 -6.17 17.13
CA ASP A 37 -0.07 -6.67 17.74
C ASP A 37 0.90 -7.19 16.66
N GLY A 38 2.11 -6.63 16.64
CA GLY A 38 3.13 -6.96 15.65
C GLY A 38 2.81 -6.58 14.20
N MET A 39 1.79 -5.76 13.91
CA MET A 39 1.46 -5.31 12.55
C MET A 39 1.02 -3.86 12.50
N SER A 40 1.57 -3.07 11.57
CA SER A 40 1.07 -1.74 11.25
C SER A 40 1.00 -1.51 9.74
N LEU A 41 0.00 -0.77 9.31
CA LEU A 41 -0.27 -0.45 7.90
C LEU A 41 -0.80 0.99 7.81
N LEU A 42 0.01 1.88 7.27
CA LEU A 42 -0.38 3.25 6.94
C LEU A 42 -0.75 3.31 5.45
N ILE A 43 -1.93 3.87 5.18
CA ILE A 43 -2.42 4.15 3.84
C ILE A 43 -2.71 5.64 3.76
N THR A 44 -1.98 6.36 2.93
CA THR A 44 -2.20 7.80 2.73
C THR A 44 -3.07 8.06 1.50
N ARG A 45 -3.67 9.26 1.42
CA ARG A 45 -4.61 9.61 0.35
C ARG A 45 -3.98 9.61 -1.05
N ASP A 46 -2.72 10.03 -1.14
CA ASP A 46 -1.90 10.03 -2.35
C ASP A 46 -1.44 8.62 -2.76
N GLY A 47 -1.75 7.59 -1.97
CA GLY A 47 -1.44 6.19 -2.29
C GLY A 47 -0.08 5.72 -1.79
N SER A 48 0.60 6.48 -0.91
CA SER A 48 1.79 5.96 -0.22
C SER A 48 1.39 4.92 0.81
N ILE A 49 2.08 3.77 0.82
CA ILE A 49 1.81 2.66 1.74
C ILE A 49 3.07 2.38 2.56
N VAL A 50 2.92 2.40 3.89
CA VAL A 50 3.98 1.97 4.81
C VAL A 50 3.45 0.82 5.64
N TYR A 51 4.11 -0.33 5.55
CA TYR A 51 3.69 -1.56 6.22
C TYR A 51 4.83 -2.18 7.02
N HIS A 52 4.50 -2.64 8.21
CA HIS A 52 5.40 -3.37 9.10
C HIS A 52 4.69 -4.61 9.63
N ARG A 53 5.38 -5.75 9.63
CA ARG A 53 4.90 -6.95 10.29
C ARG A 53 6.02 -7.74 10.95
N MET A 54 5.74 -8.20 12.16
CA MET A 54 6.56 -9.13 12.92
C MET A 54 5.81 -10.46 13.03
N ARG A 55 6.38 -11.54 12.51
CA ARG A 55 5.77 -12.87 12.60
C ARG A 55 6.85 -13.92 12.80
N LYS A 56 6.75 -14.70 13.89
CA LYS A 56 7.70 -15.79 14.22
C LYS A 56 9.17 -15.35 14.19
N GLY A 57 9.47 -14.14 14.67
CA GLY A 57 10.83 -13.58 14.69
C GLY A 57 11.30 -12.97 13.36
N ALA A 58 10.53 -13.07 12.28
CA ALA A 58 10.83 -12.39 11.02
C ALA A 58 10.15 -11.02 10.95
N ARG A 59 10.89 -10.01 10.47
CA ARG A 59 10.39 -8.67 10.17
C ARG A 59 10.15 -8.53 8.67
N THR A 60 8.99 -8.01 8.30
CA THR A 60 8.69 -7.53 6.95
C THR A 60 8.41 -6.04 7.02
N SER A 61 9.01 -5.28 6.12
CA SER A 61 8.80 -3.84 5.98
C SER A 61 8.60 -3.52 4.50
N ILE A 62 7.54 -2.78 4.16
CA ILE A 62 7.24 -2.31 2.80
C ILE A 62 7.02 -0.81 2.88
N ASP A 63 7.67 -0.08 2.00
CA ASP A 63 7.46 1.36 1.76
C ASP A 63 7.42 1.54 0.24
N ALA A 64 6.20 1.66 -0.29
CA ALA A 64 5.98 1.64 -1.72
C ALA A 64 4.60 2.23 -2.08
N PRO A 65 4.42 2.68 -3.33
CA PRO A 65 3.14 3.19 -3.79
C PRO A 65 2.10 2.08 -3.98
N LEU A 66 0.83 2.46 -3.79
CA LEU A 66 -0.34 1.77 -4.28
C LEU A 66 -0.30 1.69 -5.80
N LYS A 67 -0.55 0.49 -6.35
CA LYS A 67 -0.65 0.24 -7.78
C LYS A 67 -2.10 0.17 -8.25
N SER A 68 -2.93 -0.59 -7.55
CA SER A 68 -4.33 -0.80 -7.90
C SER A 68 -5.12 -1.45 -6.77
N PHE A 69 -6.44 -1.26 -6.79
CA PHE A 69 -7.39 -2.07 -6.04
C PHE A 69 -8.02 -3.12 -6.95
N HIS A 70 -8.31 -4.30 -6.39
CA HIS A 70 -9.05 -5.38 -7.01
C HIS A 70 -10.22 -5.77 -6.10
N GLY A 71 -11.36 -5.10 -6.26
CA GLY A 71 -12.40 -5.15 -5.24
C GLY A 71 -11.91 -4.44 -3.98
N ASP A 72 -11.68 -5.19 -2.89
CA ASP A 72 -11.15 -4.68 -1.62
C ASP A 72 -9.67 -4.98 -1.42
N ASP A 73 -9.12 -5.98 -2.13
CA ASP A 73 -7.69 -6.28 -2.15
C ASP A 73 -6.93 -5.17 -2.87
N PHE A 74 -5.65 -5.00 -2.54
CA PHE A 74 -4.82 -3.99 -3.20
C PHE A 74 -3.38 -4.41 -3.38
N ASP A 75 -2.80 -3.93 -4.48
CA ASP A 75 -1.43 -4.18 -4.88
C ASP A 75 -0.54 -2.99 -4.55
N VAL A 76 0.62 -3.28 -3.98
CA VAL A 76 1.63 -2.29 -3.56
C VAL A 76 2.97 -2.66 -4.16
N GLY A 77 3.69 -1.70 -4.72
CA GLY A 77 5.03 -1.95 -5.24
C GLY A 77 5.47 -1.04 -6.38
N ILE A 78 6.69 -1.26 -6.87
CA ILE A 78 7.32 -0.47 -7.92
C ILE A 78 7.68 -1.37 -9.09
N GLY A 79 7.24 -0.98 -10.30
CA GLY A 79 7.49 -1.74 -11.52
C GLY A 79 6.94 -3.17 -11.43
N PRO A 80 7.76 -4.21 -11.73
CA PRO A 80 7.31 -5.59 -11.71
C PRO A 80 7.20 -6.19 -10.29
N MET A 81 7.85 -5.58 -9.28
CA MET A 81 7.78 -6.05 -7.91
C MET A 81 6.46 -5.61 -7.29
N THR A 82 5.63 -6.57 -6.87
CA THR A 82 4.29 -6.34 -6.34
C THR A 82 4.04 -7.22 -5.13
N THR A 83 3.45 -6.64 -4.09
CA THR A 83 2.87 -7.36 -2.96
C THR A 83 1.37 -7.08 -2.94
N THR A 84 0.57 -8.14 -2.90
CA THR A 84 -0.88 -8.04 -2.78
C THR A 84 -1.27 -8.21 -1.32
N PHE A 85 -2.02 -7.26 -0.78
CA PHE A 85 -2.66 -7.34 0.52
C PHE A 85 -4.09 -7.85 0.34
N LYS A 86 -4.43 -8.97 0.98
CA LYS A 86 -5.79 -9.52 0.91
C LYS A 86 -6.64 -8.92 2.01
N VAL A 87 -7.72 -8.26 1.63
CA VAL A 87 -8.66 -7.64 2.57
C VAL A 87 -9.82 -8.60 2.77
N ASN A 88 -9.77 -9.34 3.87
CA ASN A 88 -10.80 -10.32 4.21
C ASN A 88 -12.09 -9.64 4.69
N VAL A 89 -11.96 -8.50 5.38
CA VAL A 89 -13.09 -7.68 5.82
C VAL A 89 -12.72 -6.21 5.57
N PRO A 90 -13.45 -5.47 4.74
CA PRO A 90 -13.15 -4.08 4.44
C PRO A 90 -13.31 -3.17 5.67
N PRO A 91 -12.78 -1.94 5.63
CA PRO A 91 -12.98 -0.93 6.67
C PRO A 91 -14.45 -0.76 7.03
N HIS A 92 -14.79 -1.01 8.30
CA HIS A 92 -16.13 -0.84 8.83
C HIS A 92 -16.06 -0.39 10.29
N GLU A 93 -17.12 0.25 10.76
CA GLU A 93 -17.24 0.61 12.17
C GLU A 93 -17.88 -0.54 12.94
N SER A 94 -17.28 -0.91 14.08
CA SER A 94 -17.78 -1.94 14.98
C SER A 94 -17.47 -1.55 16.41
N GLY A 95 -18.51 -1.34 17.22
CA GLY A 95 -18.35 -0.95 18.63
C GLY A 95 -17.73 0.44 18.84
N GLY A 96 -17.87 1.36 17.86
CA GLY A 96 -17.29 2.70 17.91
C GLY A 96 -15.83 2.77 17.46
N GLU A 97 -15.25 1.66 17.02
CA GLU A 97 -13.90 1.60 16.46
C GLU A 97 -13.95 1.23 14.97
N TRP A 98 -13.04 1.81 14.19
CA TRP A 98 -12.83 1.41 12.80
C TRP A 98 -11.97 0.15 12.75
N LYS A 99 -12.46 -0.87 12.07
CA LYS A 99 -11.80 -2.17 11.93
C LYS A 99 -11.66 -2.59 10.48
N MET A 100 -10.60 -3.32 10.17
CA MET A 100 -10.33 -3.93 8.87
C MET A 100 -9.54 -5.21 9.06
N THR A 101 -9.82 -6.26 8.31
CA THR A 101 -9.04 -7.51 8.38
C THR A 101 -8.21 -7.68 7.12
N VAL A 102 -6.88 -7.73 7.29
CA VAL A 102 -5.91 -7.87 6.20
C VAL A 102 -5.03 -9.09 6.43
N ASP A 103 -4.92 -9.96 5.43
CA ASP A 103 -4.17 -11.22 5.49
C ASP A 103 -4.48 -12.06 6.74
N GLY A 104 -5.77 -12.06 7.14
CA GLY A 104 -6.29 -12.75 8.31
C GLY A 104 -6.01 -12.07 9.66
N VAL A 105 -5.46 -10.85 9.67
CA VAL A 105 -5.21 -10.07 10.89
C VAL A 105 -6.23 -8.94 11.00
N GLU A 106 -7.02 -8.93 12.06
CA GLU A 106 -7.90 -7.78 12.38
C GLU A 106 -7.04 -6.61 12.86
N LEU A 107 -7.20 -5.46 12.22
CA LEU A 107 -6.54 -4.21 12.51
C LEU A 107 -7.58 -3.20 13.00
N THR A 108 -7.18 -2.35 13.94
CA THR A 108 -7.95 -1.19 14.38
C THR A 108 -7.31 0.07 13.83
N ARG A 109 -8.12 1.03 13.38
CA ARG A 109 -7.61 2.34 12.95
C ARG A 109 -7.15 3.12 14.17
N SER A 110 -5.89 3.55 14.18
CA SER A 110 -5.40 4.51 15.17
C SER A 110 -6.10 5.85 14.95
N HIS A 111 -6.47 6.50 16.07
CA HIS A 111 -6.92 7.89 16.08
C HIS A 111 -5.80 8.85 15.64
#